data_AF-A0A967KJ50-F1
#
_entry.id   AF-A0A967KJ50-F1
#
_cell.length_a   1.000
_cell.length_b   1.000
_cell.length_c   1.000
_cell.angle_alpha   90.00
_cell.angle_beta   90.00
_cell.angle_gamma   90.00
#
_symmetry.space_group_name_H-M   'P 1'
#
loop_
_entity.id
_entity.type
_entity.pdbx_description
1 polymer ?
#
loop_
_entity_poly.entity_id
_entity_poly.type
_entity_poly.pdbx_seq_one_letter_code
_entity_poly.pdbx_strand_id
1 'polypeptide(L)' 'MREEIITFLSDMGFEVGTVSRVQYPWHEEMTNAPSWLKVPYPWDWLVVARRPN' A
#
# COMPACT_ATOMS: atom_id res chain seq x y z
N MET A 1 10.82 -3.18 2.86
CA MET A 1 9.63 -2.69 2.10
C MET A 1 9.38 -1.18 2.19
N ARG A 2 9.00 -0.56 3.33
CA ARG A 2 8.72 0.90 3.34
C ARG A 2 9.90 1.72 2.81
N GLU A 3 11.09 1.47 3.33
CA GLU A 3 12.32 2.17 2.92
C GLU A 3 12.65 1.88 1.45
N GLU A 4 12.55 0.63 1.01
CA GLU A 4 12.74 0.25 -0.39
C GLU A 4 11.78 0.98 -1.33
N ILE A 5 10.51 1.14 -0.97
CA ILE A 5 9.51 1.90 -1.75
C ILE A 5 9.91 3.37 -1.86
N ILE A 6 10.37 3.97 -0.74
CA ILE A 6 10.84 5.36 -0.72
C ILE A 6 12.07 5.50 -1.63
N THR A 7 13.08 4.65 -1.44
CA THR A 7 14.30 4.65 -2.25
C THR A 7 13.99 4.46 -3.72
N PHE A 8 13.17 3.46 -4.08
CA PHE A 8 12.81 3.19 -5.45
C PHE A 8 12.12 4.38 -6.14
N LEU A 9 11.14 5.00 -5.49
CA LEU A 9 10.44 6.16 -6.05
C LEU A 9 11.35 7.40 -6.14
N SER A 10 12.21 7.62 -5.15
CA SER A 10 13.21 8.69 -5.18
C SER A 10 14.25 8.49 -6.28
N ASP A 11 14.72 7.26 -6.51
CA ASP A 11 15.64 6.92 -7.60
C ASP A 11 15.00 7.13 -8.97
N MET A 12 13.68 6.97 -9.08
CA MET A 12 12.90 7.33 -10.26
C MET A 12 12.63 8.85 -10.41
N GLY A 13 13.13 9.66 -9.48
CA GLY A 13 12.99 11.11 -9.49
C GLY A 13 11.68 11.64 -8.91
N PHE A 14 10.87 10.82 -8.25
CA PHE A 14 9.66 11.31 -7.57
C PHE A 14 9.98 11.87 -6.18
N GLU A 15 9.29 12.94 -5.81
CA GLU A 15 9.24 13.41 -4.43
C GLU A 15 8.20 12.58 -3.66
N VAL A 16 8.67 11.71 -2.75
CA VAL A 16 7.80 10.86 -1.94
C VAL A 16 7.19 11.67 -0.79
N GLY A 17 5.86 11.71 -0.74
CA GLY A 17 5.11 12.32 0.36
C GLY A 17 4.72 11.28 1.39
N THR A 18 3.43 10.96 1.47
CA THR A 18 2.88 10.04 2.47
C THR A 18 3.07 8.59 2.05
N VAL A 19 3.54 7.75 2.97
CA VAL A 19 3.58 6.28 2.84
C VAL A 19 2.80 5.68 3.99
N SER A 20 1.67 5.06 3.69
CA SER A 20 0.72 4.53 4.67
C SER A 20 0.44 3.06 4.42
N ARG A 21 0.27 2.29 5.49
CA ARG A 21 -0.32 0.95 5.42
C ARG A 21 -1.84 1.08 5.55
N VAL A 22 -2.59 0.61 4.57
CA VAL A 22 -4.06 0.67 4.56
C VAL A 22 -4.61 -0.75 4.57
N GLN A 23 -5.46 -1.05 5.55
CA GLN A 23 -6.18 -2.33 5.63
C GLN A 23 -7.51 -2.22 4.91
N TYR A 24 -7.97 -3.36 4.37
CA TYR A 24 -9.25 -3.47 3.69
C TYR A 24 -9.89 -4.84 3.96
N PRO A 25 -11.20 -5.02 3.72
CA PRO A 25 -11.88 -6.29 3.96
C PRO A 25 -11.43 -7.40 2.98
N TRP A 26 -11.43 -8.65 3.43
CA TRP A 26 -11.07 -9.81 2.59
C TRP A 26 -11.93 -10.00 1.34
N HIS A 27 -13.16 -9.49 1.31
CA HIS A 27 -14.03 -9.62 0.13
C HIS A 27 -13.61 -8.74 -1.05
N GLU A 28 -12.79 -7.71 -0.81
CA GLU A 28 -12.18 -6.91 -1.87
C GLU A 28 -10.98 -7.64 -2.50
N GLU A 29 -10.29 -8.51 -1.74
CA GLU A 29 -9.19 -9.36 -2.23
C GLU A 29 -9.70 -10.67 -2.87
N MET A 30 -10.76 -11.25 -2.31
CA MET A 30 -11.24 -12.58 -2.68
C MET A 30 -12.77 -12.65 -2.71
N THR A 31 -13.32 -12.99 -3.89
CA THR A 31 -14.77 -13.05 -4.16
C THR A 31 -15.56 -13.94 -3.18
N ASN A 32 -14.94 -14.98 -2.60
CA ASN A 32 -15.56 -15.89 -1.64
C ASN A 32 -14.78 -15.95 -0.30
N ALA A 33 -14.40 -14.78 0.22
CA ALA A 33 -13.79 -14.66 1.54
C ALA A 33 -14.61 -15.37 2.64
N PRO A 34 -14.03 -16.35 3.37
CA PRO A 34 -14.72 -17.00 4.48
C PRO A 34 -15.09 -15.98 5.56
N SER A 35 -16.28 -16.10 6.14
CA SER A 35 -16.76 -15.16 7.18
C SER A 35 -15.94 -15.20 8.48
N TRP A 36 -15.20 -16.28 8.72
CA TRP A 36 -14.27 -16.42 9.84
C TRP A 36 -12.93 -15.70 9.60
N LEU A 37 -12.59 -15.42 8.34
CA LEU A 37 -11.36 -14.74 7.97
C LEU A 37 -11.57 -13.23 8.13
N LYS A 38 -11.21 -12.75 9.33
CA LYS A 38 -11.29 -11.33 9.71
C LYS A 38 -9.89 -10.79 9.92
N VAL A 39 -9.32 -10.98 11.10
CA VAL A 39 -7.98 -10.50 11.45
C VAL A 39 -6.92 -11.61 11.29
N PRO A 40 -5.71 -11.28 10.80
CA PRO A 40 -5.34 -9.99 10.23
C PRO A 40 -6.08 -9.74 8.90
N TYR A 41 -6.53 -8.50 8.70
CA TYR A 41 -7.07 -8.06 7.42
C TYR A 41 -5.93 -7.91 6.40
N PRO A 42 -6.20 -8.09 5.10
CA PRO A 42 -5.25 -7.75 4.07
C PRO A 42 -4.94 -6.25 4.14
N TRP A 43 -3.77 -5.90 3.63
CA TRP A 43 -3.32 -4.52 3.62
C TRP A 43 -2.32 -4.30 2.50
N ASP A 44 -2.32 -3.07 2.00
CA ASP A 44 -1.35 -2.60 1.01
C ASP A 44 -0.64 -1.32 1.47
N TRP A 45 0.51 -1.06 0.83
CA TRP A 45 1.18 0.23 0.92
C TRP A 45 0.50 1.22 -0.03
N LEU A 46 -0.11 2.26 0.53
CA LEU A 46 -0.57 3.42 -0.21
C LEU A 46 0.51 4.52 -0.17
N VAL A 47 0.97 4.94 -1.34
CA VAL A 47 2.04 5.94 -1.46
C VAL A 47 1.55 7.12 -2.28
N VAL A 48 1.70 8.32 -1.74
CA VAL A 48 1.49 9.57 -2.48
C VAL A 48 2.85 10.14 -2.82
N ALA A 49 3.11 10.37 -4.11
CA ALA A 49 4.34 10.95 -4.61
C ALA A 49 4.05 11.99 -5.70
N ARG A 50 4.93 12.98 -5.82
CA ARG A 50 4.83 14.07 -6.79
C ARG A 50 5.92 13.92 -7.84
N ARG A 51 5.56 14.09 -9.11
CA ARG A 51 6.56 14.27 -10.18
C ARG A 51 7.13 15.69 -10.09
N PRO A 52 8.46 15.89 -10.09
CA PRO A 52 9.06 17.21 -10.17
C PRO A 52 8.59 17.92 -11.45
N ASN A 53 8.55 19.26 -11.40
CA ASN A 53 8.25 20.08 -12.57
C ASN A 53 9.52 20.28 -13.40
#